data_AF-A0A3D8QPR9-F1
#
_entry.id   AF-A0A3D8QPR9-F1
#
_cell.length_a   1.000
_cell.length_b   1.000
_cell.length_c   1.000
_cell.angle_alpha   90.00
_cell.angle_beta   90.00
_cell.angle_gamma   90.00
#
_symmetry.space_group_name_H-M   'P 1'
#
loop_
_entity.id
_entity.type
_entity.pdbx_description
1 polymer ?
#
loop_
_entity_poly.entity_id
_entity_poly.type
_entity_poly.pdbx_seq_one_letter_code
_entity_poly.pdbx_strand_id
1 'polypeptide(L)'
;MSPSFAFLTPLEERIRLPPWYLPSFLLVGTLTTLAPLEYRILRTVVGGIALGTLVYNTPKYTTGGVSSDFVVGLFVSGITLKFWDFVYYRRAEEYAWRVPTLNPTLAPAKQNGSVLVTPNGTGNGESKRSDDCASNVELHGKFNSTWEKFRWSWGLWTTTRGVEWNWGVKDLMPVPPENLDRLITSPSTAIITKLGLKRGTNLSKYANLWISFFFSAMCHTFAQYLITRSEGGNILNWMSQAAVITFEDFVIDFAQYYGIKGSAWTRAFGYLWVGVWLSLYPSLPLGANTVLQIGGAYDPPGVIEPSALFPPRKTSDTLLKVAVDYGASWYCVQRGLTLINARNVDEVLAAVTGIVGAAALYFARD
;
A
#
# COMPACT_ATOMS: atom_id res chain seq x y z
N MET A 1 -35.28 -12.08 11.71
CA MET A 1 -34.84 -10.68 11.54
C MET A 1 -33.43 -10.59 12.10
N SER A 2 -32.42 -10.55 11.23
CA SER A 2 -31.08 -10.17 11.66
C SER A 2 -31.17 -8.76 12.26
N PRO A 3 -30.51 -8.47 13.39
CA PRO A 3 -30.44 -7.11 13.90
C PRO A 3 -29.86 -6.25 12.78
N SER A 4 -30.70 -5.41 12.17
CA SER A 4 -30.27 -4.42 11.21
C SER A 4 -29.26 -3.57 11.94
N PHE A 5 -27.99 -3.62 11.51
CA PHE A 5 -26.96 -2.70 11.94
C PHE A 5 -27.36 -1.30 11.45
N ALA A 6 -28.31 -0.67 12.16
CA ALA A 6 -28.96 0.61 11.87
C ALA A 6 -28.00 1.81 12.04
N PHE A 7 -26.70 1.57 12.12
CA PHE A 7 -25.69 2.59 12.37
C PHE A 7 -25.29 3.36 11.13
N LEU A 8 -25.81 3.01 9.94
CA LEU A 8 -25.23 3.45 8.69
C LEU A 8 -26.28 3.95 7.70
N THR A 9 -26.31 5.27 7.54
CA THR A 9 -27.15 6.02 6.61
C THR A 9 -26.93 5.54 5.16
N PRO A 10 -28.01 5.20 4.39
CA PRO A 10 -27.96 4.96 2.95
C PRO A 10 -27.20 6.06 2.21
N LEU A 11 -26.60 5.75 1.06
CA LEU A 11 -25.72 6.71 0.36
C LEU A 11 -26.47 8.01 0.00
N GLU A 12 -27.73 7.87 -0.39
CA GLU A 12 -28.66 8.93 -0.81
C GLU A 12 -29.07 9.83 0.35
N GLU A 13 -29.02 9.31 1.58
CA GLU A 13 -29.38 10.02 2.81
C GLU A 13 -28.16 10.68 3.49
N ARG A 14 -26.95 10.45 2.98
CA ARG A 14 -25.73 11.03 3.56
C ARG A 14 -25.61 12.52 3.25
N ILE A 15 -24.96 13.22 4.17
CA ILE A 15 -24.69 14.65 4.03
C ILE A 15 -23.56 14.84 3.02
N ARG A 16 -23.66 15.85 2.16
CA ARG A 16 -22.57 16.19 1.24
C ARG A 16 -21.28 16.48 2.04
N LEU A 17 -20.19 15.84 1.63
CA LEU A 17 -18.89 15.94 2.28
C LEU A 17 -18.43 17.40 2.32
N PRO A 18 -18.26 18.00 3.51
CA PRO A 18 -17.78 19.37 3.62
C PRO A 18 -16.35 19.50 3.09
N PRO A 19 -15.98 20.62 2.43
CA PRO A 19 -14.65 20.79 1.84
C PRO A 19 -13.52 20.77 2.88
N TRP A 20 -13.82 21.06 4.15
CA TRP A 20 -12.86 21.04 5.25
C TRP A 20 -12.63 19.63 5.85
N TYR A 21 -13.45 18.64 5.48
CA TYR A 21 -13.47 17.35 6.16
C TYR A 21 -12.16 16.56 5.96
N LEU A 22 -11.74 16.33 4.71
CA LEU A 22 -10.49 15.64 4.41
C LEU A 22 -9.25 16.43 4.89
N PRO A 23 -9.17 17.77 4.71
CA PRO A 23 -8.11 18.57 5.32
C PRO A 23 -8.00 18.40 6.84
N SER A 24 -9.11 18.16 7.54
CA SER A 24 -9.10 17.98 9.00
C SER A 24 -8.32 16.75 9.44
N PHE A 25 -8.32 15.67 8.65
CA PHE A 25 -7.49 14.49 8.91
C PHE A 25 -6.00 14.82 8.88
N LEU A 26 -5.56 15.55 7.85
CA LEU A 26 -4.17 16.00 7.71
C LEU A 26 -3.80 16.99 8.81
N LEU A 27 -4.73 17.88 9.17
CA LEU A 27 -4.52 18.87 10.21
C LEU A 27 -4.36 18.19 11.58
N VAL A 28 -5.23 17.25 11.95
CA VAL A 28 -5.12 16.48 13.20
C VAL A 28 -3.77 15.76 13.26
N GLY A 29 -3.39 15.07 12.18
CA GLY A 29 -2.08 14.44 12.08
C GLY A 29 -0.94 15.43 12.29
N THR A 30 -0.96 16.54 11.54
CA THR A 30 0.08 17.57 11.55
C THR A 30 0.22 18.24 12.91
N LEU A 31 -0.89 18.65 13.53
CA LEU A 31 -0.89 19.25 14.87
C LEU A 31 -0.40 18.25 15.92
N THR A 32 -0.75 16.97 15.76
CA THR A 32 -0.27 15.93 16.66
C THR A 32 1.24 15.76 16.55
N THR A 33 1.85 15.83 15.37
CA THR A 33 3.31 15.76 15.18
C THR A 33 4.05 17.06 15.49
N LEU A 34 3.34 18.19 15.53
CA LEU A 34 3.88 19.47 15.98
C LEU A 34 4.01 19.59 17.50
N ALA A 35 3.15 18.92 18.24
CA ALA A 35 3.19 18.94 19.70
C ALA A 35 4.52 18.40 20.26
N PRO A 36 5.02 18.94 21.39
CA PRO A 36 6.29 18.49 21.97
C PRO A 36 6.28 17.00 22.36
N LEU A 37 7.44 16.35 22.22
CA LEU A 37 7.62 14.91 22.48
C LEU A 37 7.33 14.51 23.93
N GLU A 38 7.59 15.41 24.89
CA GLU A 38 7.30 15.22 26.32
C GLU A 38 5.81 14.98 26.61
N TYR A 39 4.90 15.46 25.77
CA TYR A 39 3.46 15.27 25.92
C TYR A 39 2.91 14.05 25.18
N ARG A 40 3.66 12.94 25.12
CA ARG A 40 3.30 11.75 24.32
C ARG A 40 1.89 11.22 24.58
N ILE A 41 1.54 11.04 25.85
CA ILE A 41 0.22 10.50 26.23
C ILE A 41 -0.87 11.46 25.76
N LEU A 42 -0.70 12.75 26.04
CA LEU A 42 -1.63 13.79 25.62
C LEU A 42 -1.80 13.82 24.09
N ARG A 43 -0.70 13.76 23.32
CA ARG A 43 -0.72 13.70 21.85
C ARG A 43 -1.49 12.50 21.33
N THR A 44 -1.20 11.33 21.89
CA THR A 44 -1.84 10.06 21.50
C THR A 44 -3.32 10.09 21.81
N VAL A 45 -3.69 10.54 23.00
CA VAL A 45 -5.08 10.58 23.47
C VAL A 45 -5.87 11.66 22.73
N VAL A 46 -5.41 12.91 22.71
CA VAL A 46 -6.11 14.02 22.06
C VAL A 46 -6.15 13.84 20.54
N GLY A 47 -5.01 13.56 19.91
CA GLY A 47 -4.95 13.30 18.48
C GLY A 47 -5.75 12.06 18.10
N GLY A 48 -5.71 11.01 18.92
CA GLY A 48 -6.46 9.78 18.72
C GLY A 48 -7.96 9.96 18.86
N ILE A 49 -8.43 10.73 19.86
CA ILE A 49 -9.85 11.08 20.03
C ILE A 49 -10.33 11.95 18.86
N ALA A 50 -9.56 12.97 18.46
CA ALA A 50 -9.91 13.83 17.35
C ALA A 50 -10.01 13.03 16.03
N LEU A 51 -9.00 12.21 15.74
CA LEU A 51 -8.98 11.36 14.55
C LEU A 51 -10.08 10.30 14.60
N GLY A 52 -10.28 9.64 15.75
CA GLY A 52 -11.35 8.67 15.94
C GLY A 52 -12.74 9.28 15.75
N THR A 53 -12.94 10.52 16.19
CA THR A 53 -14.17 11.28 15.94
C THR A 53 -14.37 11.53 14.45
N LEU A 54 -13.32 11.92 13.71
CA LEU A 54 -13.40 12.06 12.26
C LEU A 54 -13.70 10.71 11.60
N VAL A 55 -13.00 9.62 11.95
CA VAL A 55 -13.29 8.28 11.40
C VAL A 55 -14.74 7.86 11.66
N TYR A 56 -15.23 8.08 12.88
CA TYR A 56 -16.60 7.75 13.29
C TYR A 56 -17.67 8.51 12.50
N ASN A 57 -17.39 9.76 12.11
CA ASN A 57 -18.34 10.56 11.33
C ASN A 57 -18.24 10.32 9.81
N THR A 58 -17.18 9.67 9.31
CA THR A 58 -16.99 9.43 7.88
C THR A 58 -18.19 8.75 7.20
N PRO A 59 -18.85 7.73 7.79
CA PRO A 59 -20.00 7.10 7.16
C PRO A 59 -21.24 7.99 7.00
N LYS A 60 -21.27 9.17 7.62
CA LYS A 60 -22.36 10.16 7.50
C LYS A 60 -22.21 11.05 6.27
N TYR A 61 -21.03 11.08 5.66
CA TYR A 61 -20.73 11.96 4.55
C TYR A 61 -20.65 11.20 3.22
N THR A 62 -20.93 11.90 2.13
CA THR A 62 -20.73 11.42 0.76
C THR A 62 -20.27 12.55 -0.15
N THR A 63 -19.41 12.23 -1.11
CA THR A 63 -19.06 13.11 -2.23
C THR A 63 -20.15 13.14 -3.31
N GLY A 64 -21.14 12.24 -3.24
CA GLY A 64 -22.12 11.95 -4.29
C GLY A 64 -21.60 10.98 -5.35
N GLY A 65 -20.30 10.64 -5.31
CA GLY A 65 -19.64 9.70 -6.21
C GLY A 65 -19.17 8.46 -5.46
N VAL A 66 -19.58 7.26 -5.86
CA VAL A 66 -19.13 6.03 -5.20
C VAL A 66 -17.62 5.86 -5.31
N SER A 67 -17.06 6.03 -6.51
CA SER A 67 -15.59 5.94 -6.70
C SER A 67 -14.85 6.97 -5.83
N SER A 68 -15.39 8.18 -5.73
CA SER A 68 -14.84 9.23 -4.86
C SER A 68 -14.97 8.90 -3.38
N ASP A 69 -16.08 8.30 -2.94
CA ASP A 69 -16.28 7.82 -1.56
C ASP A 69 -15.34 6.66 -1.21
N PHE A 70 -14.98 5.82 -2.19
CA PHE A 70 -14.00 4.75 -2.01
C PHE A 70 -12.63 5.35 -1.74
N VAL A 71 -12.23 6.32 -2.57
CA VAL A 71 -10.97 7.05 -2.40
C VAL A 71 -10.93 7.80 -1.07
N VAL A 72 -12.04 8.40 -0.65
CA VAL A 72 -12.19 9.00 0.68
C VAL A 72 -11.97 7.95 1.78
N GLY A 73 -12.59 6.78 1.65
CA GLY A 73 -12.39 5.67 2.58
C GLY A 73 -10.93 5.23 2.69
N LEU A 74 -10.25 5.06 1.55
CA LEU A 74 -8.82 4.73 1.50
C LEU A 74 -7.95 5.82 2.11
N PHE A 75 -8.29 7.08 1.88
CA PHE A 75 -7.59 8.21 2.47
C PHE A 75 -7.75 8.22 4.00
N VAL A 76 -8.98 8.07 4.49
CA VAL A 76 -9.31 8.04 5.92
C VAL A 76 -8.59 6.88 6.62
N SER A 77 -8.65 5.67 6.07
CA SER A 77 -7.94 4.52 6.64
C SER A 77 -6.43 4.69 6.56
N GLY A 78 -5.91 5.19 5.45
CA GLY A 78 -4.49 5.45 5.25
C GLY A 78 -3.92 6.46 6.25
N ILE A 79 -4.60 7.59 6.48
CA ILE A 79 -4.22 8.56 7.50
C ILE A 79 -4.33 7.96 8.90
N THR A 80 -5.35 7.14 9.17
CA THR A 80 -5.49 6.47 10.46
C THR A 80 -4.33 5.52 10.75
N LEU A 81 -3.93 4.70 9.77
CA LEU A 81 -2.76 3.83 9.91
C LEU A 81 -1.48 4.65 10.08
N LYS A 82 -1.29 5.72 9.30
CA LYS A 82 -0.15 6.64 9.47
C LYS A 82 -0.11 7.25 10.88
N PHE A 83 -1.26 7.57 11.46
CA PHE A 83 -1.31 8.08 12.82
C PHE A 83 -0.84 7.07 13.85
N TRP A 84 -1.38 5.85 13.80
CA TRP A 84 -0.93 4.77 14.66
C TRP A 84 0.57 4.54 14.51
N ASP A 85 1.04 4.56 13.29
CA ASP A 85 2.42 4.32 12.95
C ASP A 85 3.37 5.43 13.45
N PHE A 86 3.13 6.68 13.05
CA PHE A 86 4.01 7.81 13.35
C PHE A 86 3.90 8.33 14.77
N VAL A 87 2.69 8.32 15.35
CA VAL A 87 2.43 8.90 16.68
C VAL A 87 2.54 7.84 17.77
N TYR A 88 1.92 6.67 17.59
CA TYR A 88 1.86 5.67 18.66
C TYR A 88 3.10 4.77 18.69
N TYR A 89 3.50 4.21 17.55
CA TYR A 89 4.59 3.24 17.46
C TYR A 89 5.97 3.89 17.34
N ARG A 90 6.19 4.69 16.29
CA ARG A 90 7.55 5.06 15.87
C ARG A 90 8.10 6.35 16.45
N ARG A 91 7.26 7.28 16.90
CA ARG A 91 7.73 8.64 17.21
C ARG A 91 8.50 9.21 16.02
N ALA A 92 7.82 9.44 14.90
CA ALA A 92 8.46 9.83 13.62
C ALA A 92 9.44 11.01 13.75
N GLU A 93 9.25 11.90 14.75
CA GLU A 93 10.20 12.97 15.08
C GLU A 93 11.61 12.49 15.45
N GLU A 94 11.77 11.32 16.09
CA GLU A 94 13.08 10.76 16.45
C GLU A 94 13.89 10.35 15.21
N TYR A 95 13.20 10.09 14.10
CA TYR A 95 13.78 9.64 12.83
C TYR A 95 13.80 10.75 11.76
N ALA A 96 13.12 11.87 12.00
CA ALA A 96 12.97 12.99 11.06
C ALA A 96 14.30 13.50 10.48
N TRP A 97 15.35 13.49 11.30
CA TRP A 97 16.68 14.02 10.98
C TRP A 97 17.52 13.13 10.09
N ARG A 98 17.14 11.87 9.92
CA ARG A 98 17.94 10.88 9.22
C ARG A 98 17.65 10.85 7.71
N VAL A 99 16.68 11.62 7.23
CA VAL A 99 16.29 11.68 5.80
C VAL A 99 17.02 12.86 5.14
N PRO A 100 18.14 12.64 4.42
CA PRO A 100 18.95 13.73 3.87
C PRO A 100 18.22 14.51 2.77
N THR A 101 17.21 13.88 2.14
CA THR A 101 16.45 14.47 1.03
C THR A 101 15.49 15.57 1.47
N LEU A 102 15.14 15.66 2.75
CA LEU A 102 14.26 16.71 3.28
C LEU A 102 15.02 17.96 3.73
N ASN A 103 16.34 17.86 3.88
CA ASN A 103 17.19 18.99 4.25
C ASN A 103 18.58 18.86 3.59
N PRO A 104 18.74 19.31 2.32
CA PRO A 104 19.99 19.15 1.57
C PRO A 104 21.17 19.92 2.20
N THR A 105 20.89 20.93 3.04
CA THR A 105 21.92 21.65 3.79
C THR A 105 22.44 20.90 5.03
N LEU A 106 21.76 19.82 5.44
CA LEU A 106 22.20 18.90 6.50
C LEU A 106 22.70 17.57 5.97
N ALA A 107 22.88 17.43 4.64
CA ALA A 107 23.61 16.28 4.10
C ALA A 107 24.94 16.19 4.86
N PRO A 108 25.29 15.04 5.47
CA PRO A 108 26.50 14.92 6.27
C PRO A 108 27.64 15.42 5.40
N ALA A 109 28.33 16.46 5.88
CA ALA A 109 29.54 16.97 5.25
C ALA A 109 30.33 15.75 4.80
N LYS A 110 30.61 15.64 3.49
CA LYS A 110 31.33 14.51 2.90
C LYS A 110 32.35 14.04 3.92
N GLN A 111 32.20 12.82 4.43
CA GLN A 111 33.25 12.18 5.22
C GLN A 111 34.45 12.04 4.27
N ASN A 112 35.22 13.12 4.14
CA ASN A 112 36.47 13.20 3.43
C ASN A 112 37.47 12.41 4.28
N GLY A 113 37.41 11.09 4.15
CA GLY A 113 38.13 10.17 5.00
C GLY A 113 37.85 8.72 4.61
N SER A 114 37.79 8.43 3.31
CA SER A 114 38.01 7.07 2.83
C SER A 114 39.46 6.68 3.15
N VAL A 115 39.70 6.25 4.38
CA VAL A 115 40.86 5.41 4.69
C VAL A 115 40.63 4.14 3.90
N LEU A 116 41.26 4.08 2.73
CA LEU A 116 41.49 2.84 1.99
C LEU A 116 42.25 1.90 2.94
N VAL A 117 41.51 1.04 3.64
CA VAL A 117 42.08 -0.11 4.32
C VAL A 117 42.60 -1.02 3.21
N THR A 118 43.91 -0.97 2.98
CA THR A 118 44.59 -1.91 2.09
C THR A 118 44.49 -3.31 2.70
N PRO A 119 44.03 -4.31 1.94
CA PRO A 119 43.98 -5.68 2.43
C PRO A 119 45.37 -6.28 2.26
N ASN A 120 46.25 -6.15 3.25
CA ASN A 120 47.44 -7.00 3.36
C ASN A 120 47.93 -7.03 4.80
N GLY A 121 47.46 -8.04 5.54
CA GLY A 121 47.89 -8.31 6.90
C GLY A 121 47.29 -9.61 7.40
N THR A 122 47.96 -10.72 7.13
CA THR A 122 47.73 -12.02 7.80
C THR A 122 48.11 -11.89 9.27
N GLY A 123 47.16 -11.42 10.08
CA GLY A 123 47.28 -11.34 11.52
C GLY A 123 46.12 -12.06 12.19
N ASN A 124 46.42 -13.14 12.91
CA ASN A 124 45.51 -13.77 13.88
C ASN A 124 45.21 -12.77 14.99
N GLY A 125 44.22 -11.91 14.79
CA GLY A 125 43.72 -10.95 15.77
C GLY A 125 42.29 -11.31 16.16
N GLU A 126 42.08 -11.58 17.44
CA GLU A 126 40.76 -11.76 18.04
C GLU A 126 39.78 -10.69 17.55
N SER A 127 38.71 -11.14 16.91
CA SER A 127 37.57 -10.31 16.54
C SER A 127 36.90 -9.80 17.82
N LYS A 128 37.35 -8.65 18.32
CA LYS A 128 36.60 -7.86 19.29
C LYS A 128 35.32 -7.39 18.61
N ARG A 129 34.23 -8.09 18.94
CA ARG A 129 32.86 -7.80 18.55
C ARG A 129 32.57 -6.32 18.86
N SER A 130 32.37 -5.53 17.81
CA SER A 130 32.14 -4.08 17.87
C SER A 130 30.72 -3.74 18.34
N ASP A 131 30.32 -4.25 19.49
CA ASP A 131 29.00 -4.00 20.08
C ASP A 131 28.91 -2.59 20.74
N ASP A 132 30.02 -1.85 20.82
CA ASP A 132 30.09 -0.51 21.45
C ASP A 132 29.68 0.67 20.53
N CYS A 133 29.29 0.43 19.27
CA CYS A 133 29.02 1.52 18.32
C CYS A 133 27.61 2.14 18.42
N ALA A 134 26.77 1.69 19.36
CA ALA A 134 25.35 2.07 19.39
C ALA A 134 24.97 3.10 20.46
N SER A 135 25.85 3.49 21.39
CA SER A 135 25.40 4.11 22.66
C SER A 135 25.46 5.64 22.74
N ASN A 136 26.14 6.38 21.87
CA ASN A 136 26.32 7.84 22.08
C ASN A 136 26.25 8.72 20.81
N VAL A 137 25.42 8.37 19.84
CA VAL A 137 25.02 9.38 18.83
C VAL A 137 23.96 10.26 19.50
N GLU A 138 24.37 11.38 20.08
CA GLU A 138 23.45 12.43 20.51
C GLU A 138 22.56 12.81 19.32
N LEU A 139 21.30 12.38 19.39
CA LEU A 139 20.25 12.68 18.42
C LEU A 139 19.85 14.15 18.56
N HIS A 140 20.72 15.05 18.11
CA HIS A 140 20.53 16.49 18.15
C HIS A 140 20.45 17.08 16.73
N GLY A 141 19.45 16.63 15.98
CA GLY A 141 18.78 17.54 15.05
C GLY A 141 17.67 18.24 15.83
N LYS A 142 17.77 19.56 16.04
CA LYS A 142 16.61 20.37 16.44
C LYS A 142 16.13 21.09 15.19
N PHE A 143 14.81 21.23 15.04
CA PHE A 143 14.27 22.05 13.94
C PHE A 143 14.77 23.47 14.15
N ASN A 144 15.36 24.06 13.12
CA ASN A 144 15.90 25.42 13.22
C ASN A 144 14.76 26.45 13.36
N SER A 145 13.53 26.07 12.99
CA SER A 145 12.34 26.88 13.16
C SER A 145 11.06 26.05 13.29
N THR A 146 10.02 26.64 13.88
CA THR A 146 8.65 26.09 13.90
C THR A 146 8.13 25.81 12.49
N TRP A 147 8.54 26.61 11.51
CA TRP A 147 8.13 26.45 10.12
C TRP A 147 8.76 25.24 9.44
N GLU A 148 10.03 24.95 9.73
CA GLU A 148 10.70 23.73 9.27
C GLU A 148 10.01 22.49 9.85
N LYS A 149 9.66 22.52 11.14
CA LYS A 149 8.89 21.46 11.79
C LYS A 149 7.50 21.28 11.16
N PHE A 150 6.82 22.39 10.86
CA PHE A 150 5.53 22.36 10.18
C PHE A 150 5.64 21.74 8.79
N ARG A 151 6.60 22.16 7.97
CA ARG A 151 6.80 21.60 6.62
C ARG A 151 7.13 20.11 6.65
N TRP A 152 8.02 19.69 7.56
CA TRP A 152 8.33 18.28 7.76
C TRP A 152 7.06 17.49 8.10
N SER A 153 6.31 17.98 9.10
CA SER A 153 5.08 17.36 9.56
C SER A 153 4.04 17.29 8.43
N TRP A 154 3.78 18.38 7.73
CA TRP A 154 2.87 18.42 6.60
C TRP A 154 3.29 17.47 5.47
N GLY A 155 4.59 17.43 5.14
CA GLY A 155 5.15 16.50 4.16
C GLY A 155 4.96 15.03 4.56
N LEU A 156 5.12 14.71 5.84
CA LEU A 156 4.89 13.37 6.39
C LEU A 156 3.43 12.90 6.19
N TRP A 157 2.46 13.79 6.35
CA TRP A 157 1.04 13.46 6.22
C TRP A 157 0.54 13.47 4.77
N THR A 158 1.04 14.39 3.95
CA THR A 158 0.65 14.54 2.54
C THR A 158 1.40 13.62 1.59
N THR A 159 2.49 12.99 2.03
CA THR A 159 3.19 12.02 1.17
C THR A 159 2.24 10.92 0.72
N THR A 160 2.13 10.71 -0.59
CA THR A 160 1.39 9.57 -1.16
C THR A 160 2.10 8.25 -0.92
N ARG A 161 3.32 8.29 -0.35
CA ARG A 161 3.98 7.10 0.16
C ARG A 161 3.06 6.49 1.22
N GLY A 162 2.47 5.35 0.88
CA GLY A 162 1.71 4.57 1.85
C GLY A 162 2.61 4.14 2.99
N VAL A 163 2.01 3.65 4.06
CA VAL A 163 2.70 3.04 5.19
C VAL A 163 3.55 1.87 4.66
N GLU A 164 4.83 2.14 4.42
CA GLU A 164 5.87 1.21 3.99
C GLU A 164 5.64 0.37 2.71
N TRP A 165 4.99 0.94 1.68
CA TRP A 165 4.95 0.30 0.34
C TRP A 165 6.28 0.35 -0.42
N ASN A 166 7.35 0.84 0.21
CA ASN A 166 8.70 0.75 -0.32
C ASN A 166 9.32 -0.59 0.09
N TRP A 167 8.80 -1.68 -0.46
CA TRP A 167 9.70 -2.76 -0.83
C TRP A 167 10.63 -2.15 -1.87
N GLY A 168 11.85 -1.77 -1.45
CA GLY A 168 12.89 -1.44 -2.40
C GLY A 168 12.99 -2.62 -3.36
N VAL A 169 12.57 -2.44 -4.61
CA VAL A 169 12.99 -3.32 -5.69
C VAL A 169 14.50 -3.34 -5.57
N LYS A 170 15.09 -4.53 -5.43
CA LYS A 170 16.49 -4.75 -5.02
C LYS A 170 17.54 -3.96 -5.85
N ASP A 171 17.14 -3.32 -6.94
CA ASP A 171 17.98 -2.61 -7.91
C ASP A 171 17.86 -1.07 -7.91
N LEU A 172 16.98 -0.45 -7.12
CA LEU A 172 16.90 1.01 -7.06
C LEU A 172 17.86 1.59 -6.01
N MET A 173 19.11 1.74 -6.43
CA MET A 173 20.27 2.34 -5.73
C MET A 173 20.69 1.64 -4.43
N PRO A 174 21.98 1.28 -4.27
CA PRO A 174 22.50 0.77 -3.01
C PRO A 174 22.49 1.90 -1.98
N VAL A 175 21.40 2.01 -1.22
CA VAL A 175 21.44 2.75 0.03
C VAL A 175 22.22 1.87 1.01
N PRO A 176 23.24 2.41 1.72
CA PRO A 176 23.99 1.63 2.69
C PRO A 176 23.03 0.90 3.65
N PRO A 177 23.21 -0.41 3.88
CA PRO A 177 22.28 -1.24 4.66
C PRO A 177 22.05 -0.72 6.08
N GLU A 178 22.98 0.08 6.60
CA GLU A 178 22.88 0.66 7.94
C GLU A 178 21.85 1.80 8.05
N ASN A 179 21.46 2.42 6.93
CA ASN A 179 20.65 3.65 6.95
C ASN A 179 19.22 3.47 6.39
N LEU A 180 18.97 2.58 5.42
CA LEU A 180 17.63 2.44 4.83
C LEU A 180 16.68 1.60 5.71
N ASP A 181 17.17 0.50 6.28
CA ASP A 181 16.38 -0.42 7.13
C ASP A 181 15.91 0.22 8.45
N ARG A 182 16.50 1.36 8.83
CA ARG A 182 16.24 2.07 10.08
C ARG A 182 15.38 3.32 9.92
N LEU A 183 15.15 3.76 8.70
CA LEU A 183 14.62 5.09 8.46
C LEU A 183 13.09 5.17 8.53
N ILE A 184 12.40 4.07 8.22
CA ILE A 184 10.94 3.99 8.25
C ILE A 184 10.58 2.54 8.57
N THR A 185 10.33 2.16 9.83
CA THR A 185 9.87 0.82 10.25
C THR A 185 8.34 0.67 10.22
N SER A 186 7.76 -0.10 9.32
CA SER A 186 6.31 -0.33 9.19
C SER A 186 5.66 -0.78 10.49
N PRO A 187 4.34 -0.60 10.61
CA PRO A 187 3.54 -1.34 11.59
C PRO A 187 3.83 -2.84 11.57
N SER A 188 4.01 -3.44 10.38
CA SER A 188 4.39 -4.86 10.25
C SER A 188 5.77 -5.15 10.85
N THR A 189 6.80 -4.35 10.55
CA THR A 189 8.14 -4.54 11.15
C THR A 189 8.15 -4.27 12.65
N ALA A 190 7.35 -3.31 13.14
CA ALA A 190 7.17 -3.04 14.56
C ALA A 190 6.53 -4.24 15.27
N ILE A 191 5.48 -4.82 14.69
CA ILE A 191 4.84 -6.05 15.20
C ILE A 191 5.85 -7.20 15.22
N ILE A 192 6.59 -7.44 14.13
CA ILE A 192 7.61 -8.51 14.03
C ILE A 192 8.70 -8.34 15.08
N THR A 193 9.16 -7.11 15.29
CA THR A 193 10.17 -6.79 16.32
C THR A 193 9.60 -7.08 17.72
N LYS A 194 8.34 -6.72 17.99
CA LYS A 194 7.67 -7.04 19.26
C LYS A 194 7.45 -8.54 19.47
N LEU A 195 7.21 -9.29 18.39
CA LEU A 195 7.11 -10.75 18.42
C LEU A 195 8.47 -11.44 18.58
N GLY A 196 9.58 -10.70 18.64
CA GLY A 196 10.92 -11.27 18.80
C GLY A 196 11.41 -12.07 17.58
N LEU A 197 10.78 -11.89 16.41
CA LEU A 197 11.19 -12.58 15.20
C LEU A 197 12.54 -12.02 14.73
N LYS A 198 13.54 -12.89 14.62
CA LYS A 198 14.90 -12.52 14.21
C LYS A 198 14.87 -11.94 12.78
N ARG A 199 15.32 -10.69 12.64
CA ARG A 199 15.44 -10.01 11.34
C ARG A 199 16.36 -10.79 10.40
N GLY A 200 16.05 -10.76 9.11
CA GLY A 200 16.79 -11.46 8.06
C GLY A 200 16.48 -12.96 7.95
N THR A 201 15.58 -13.49 8.78
CA THR A 201 15.08 -14.86 8.61
C THR A 201 13.92 -14.90 7.61
N ASN A 202 13.74 -16.04 6.93
CA ASN A 202 12.58 -16.26 6.05
C ASN A 202 11.25 -16.07 6.79
N LEU A 203 11.18 -16.50 8.06
CA LEU A 203 10.00 -16.27 8.89
C LEU A 203 9.70 -14.77 9.07
N SER A 204 10.70 -13.95 9.38
CA SER A 204 10.52 -12.50 9.49
C SER A 204 10.13 -11.85 8.16
N LYS A 205 10.68 -12.33 7.03
CA LYS A 205 10.33 -11.85 5.68
C LYS A 205 8.85 -12.10 5.37
N TYR A 206 8.39 -13.35 5.51
CA TYR A 206 7.02 -13.70 5.19
C TYR A 206 6.02 -13.12 6.21
N ALA A 207 6.35 -13.10 7.50
CA ALA A 207 5.51 -12.39 8.48
C ALA A 207 5.31 -10.92 8.09
N ASN A 208 6.35 -10.25 7.59
CA ASN A 208 6.25 -8.85 7.15
C ASN A 208 5.34 -8.71 5.94
N LEU A 209 5.54 -9.56 4.92
CA LEU A 209 4.71 -9.62 3.73
C LEU A 209 3.22 -9.77 4.10
N TRP A 210 2.89 -10.78 4.91
CA TRP A 210 1.51 -11.08 5.28
C TRP A 210 0.86 -9.97 6.10
N ILE A 211 1.57 -9.40 7.09
CA ILE A 211 1.03 -8.29 7.88
C ILE A 211 0.85 -7.03 7.02
N SER A 212 1.73 -6.78 6.05
CA SER A 212 1.63 -5.64 5.13
C SER A 212 0.38 -5.75 4.25
N PHE A 213 0.18 -6.92 3.64
CA PHE A 213 -1.02 -7.22 2.86
C PHE A 213 -2.30 -7.19 3.71
N PHE A 214 -2.22 -7.61 4.97
CA PHE A 214 -3.34 -7.51 5.91
C PHE A 214 -3.74 -6.05 6.19
N PHE A 215 -2.79 -5.14 6.42
CA PHE A 215 -3.11 -3.73 6.59
C PHE A 215 -3.69 -3.10 5.32
N SER A 216 -3.18 -3.47 4.15
CA SER A 216 -3.79 -3.07 2.87
C SER A 216 -5.23 -3.57 2.75
N ALA A 217 -5.44 -4.86 3.03
CA ALA A 217 -6.73 -5.51 3.04
C ALA A 217 -7.74 -4.78 3.93
N MET A 218 -7.33 -4.39 5.13
CA MET A 218 -8.16 -3.61 6.06
C MET A 218 -8.55 -2.24 5.49
N CYS A 219 -7.61 -1.51 4.88
CA CYS A 219 -7.90 -0.22 4.24
C CYS A 219 -8.93 -0.35 3.11
N HIS A 220 -8.72 -1.32 2.21
CA HIS A 220 -9.63 -1.55 1.10
C HIS A 220 -10.99 -2.05 1.57
N THR A 221 -11.03 -2.90 2.60
CA THR A 221 -12.28 -3.37 3.21
C THR A 221 -13.04 -2.23 3.87
N PHE A 222 -12.35 -1.35 4.60
CA PHE A 222 -12.96 -0.17 5.20
C PHE A 222 -13.53 0.77 4.12
N ALA A 223 -12.76 1.05 3.07
CA ALA A 223 -13.22 1.87 1.95
C ALA A 223 -14.44 1.26 1.24
N GLN A 224 -14.41 -0.05 0.98
CA GLN A 224 -15.53 -0.77 0.38
C GLN A 224 -16.76 -0.76 1.27
N TYR A 225 -16.57 -0.98 2.57
CA TYR A 225 -17.63 -1.01 3.56
C TYR A 225 -18.32 0.34 3.72
N LEU A 226 -17.57 1.45 3.58
CA LEU A 226 -18.15 2.78 3.59
C LEU A 226 -19.14 2.99 2.45
N ILE A 227 -18.98 2.31 1.32
CA ILE A 227 -19.90 2.42 0.19
C ILE A 227 -20.97 1.36 0.28
N THR A 228 -20.56 0.11 0.14
CA THR A 228 -21.43 -1.01 -0.19
C THR A 228 -22.04 -1.66 1.04
N ARG A 229 -21.57 -1.26 2.24
CA ARG A 229 -21.90 -1.91 3.53
C ARG A 229 -21.56 -3.41 3.54
N SER A 230 -20.70 -3.82 2.63
CA SER A 230 -20.16 -5.17 2.49
C SER A 230 -18.65 -5.08 2.53
N GLU A 231 -17.99 -6.14 3.01
CA GLU A 231 -16.54 -6.27 2.91
C GLU A 231 -16.08 -6.48 1.45
N GLY A 232 -17.00 -6.89 0.57
CA GLY A 232 -16.74 -7.08 -0.87
C GLY A 232 -15.64 -8.10 -1.18
N GLY A 233 -15.30 -8.97 -0.23
CA GLY A 233 -14.21 -9.94 -0.37
C GLY A 233 -12.80 -9.33 -0.40
N ASN A 234 -12.64 -8.04 -0.07
CA ASN A 234 -11.35 -7.37 -0.15
C ASN A 234 -10.28 -8.01 0.74
N ILE A 235 -10.67 -8.53 1.92
CA ILE A 235 -9.73 -9.27 2.78
C ILE A 235 -9.15 -10.47 2.05
N LEU A 236 -10.00 -11.33 1.50
CA LEU A 236 -9.58 -12.51 0.75
C LEU A 236 -8.74 -12.15 -0.46
N ASN A 237 -9.15 -11.14 -1.24
CA ASN A 237 -8.41 -10.68 -2.41
C ASN A 237 -6.97 -10.28 -2.04
N TRP A 238 -6.80 -9.37 -1.09
CA TRP A 238 -5.47 -8.88 -0.70
C TRP A 238 -4.63 -9.95 0.01
N MET A 239 -5.22 -10.79 0.86
CA MET A 239 -4.49 -11.88 1.51
C MET A 239 -4.05 -12.96 0.50
N SER A 240 -4.82 -13.18 -0.56
CA SER A 240 -4.43 -14.10 -1.63
C SER A 240 -3.15 -13.66 -2.36
N GLN A 241 -2.91 -12.36 -2.47
CA GLN A 241 -1.67 -11.83 -3.04
C GLN A 241 -0.44 -12.21 -2.19
N ALA A 242 -0.53 -12.08 -0.87
CA ALA A 242 0.54 -12.52 0.04
C ALA A 242 0.80 -14.03 -0.07
N ALA A 243 -0.28 -14.82 -0.16
CA ALA A 243 -0.18 -16.26 -0.32
C ALA A 243 0.53 -16.65 -1.62
N VAL A 244 0.17 -16.01 -2.74
CA VAL A 244 0.78 -16.31 -4.04
C VAL A 244 2.22 -15.84 -4.13
N ILE A 245 2.56 -14.66 -3.61
CA ILE A 245 3.96 -14.23 -3.56
C ILE A 245 4.80 -15.20 -2.72
N THR A 246 4.25 -15.69 -1.60
CA THR A 246 4.93 -16.70 -0.77
C THR A 246 5.13 -18.01 -1.53
N PHE A 247 4.12 -18.44 -2.29
CA PHE A 247 4.20 -19.63 -3.14
C PHE A 247 5.21 -19.47 -4.28
N GLU A 248 5.22 -18.33 -4.97
CA GLU A 248 6.18 -17.99 -6.02
C GLU A 248 7.62 -18.05 -5.49
N ASP A 249 7.88 -17.43 -4.34
CA ASP A 249 9.21 -17.48 -3.70
C ASP A 249 9.62 -18.93 -3.42
N PHE A 250 8.71 -19.77 -2.90
CA PHE A 250 9.00 -21.19 -2.66
C PHE A 250 9.31 -21.97 -3.95
N VAL A 251 8.55 -21.73 -5.03
CA VAL A 251 8.80 -22.35 -6.34
C VAL A 251 10.15 -21.91 -6.90
N ILE A 252 10.52 -20.64 -6.74
CA ILE A 252 11.81 -20.11 -7.17
C ILE A 252 12.94 -20.76 -6.37
N ASP A 253 12.83 -20.82 -5.04
CA ASP A 253 13.81 -21.45 -4.16
C ASP A 253 13.98 -22.94 -4.50
N PHE A 254 12.88 -23.65 -4.75
CA PHE A 254 12.88 -25.04 -5.18
C PHE A 254 13.58 -25.21 -6.55
N ALA A 255 13.24 -24.39 -7.54
CA ALA A 255 13.88 -24.43 -8.86
C ALA A 255 15.39 -24.19 -8.78
N GLN A 256 15.82 -23.24 -7.94
CA GLN A 256 17.24 -22.97 -7.69
C GLN A 256 17.93 -24.15 -7.01
N TYR A 257 17.27 -24.82 -6.07
CA TYR A 257 17.78 -26.02 -5.42
C TYR A 257 18.09 -27.15 -6.42
N TYR A 258 17.28 -27.29 -7.48
CA TYR A 258 17.52 -28.23 -8.57
C TYR A 258 18.45 -27.70 -9.69
N GLY A 259 19.09 -26.55 -9.48
CA GLY A 259 20.06 -25.98 -10.43
C GLY A 259 19.42 -25.39 -11.69
N ILE A 260 18.10 -25.13 -11.68
CA ILE A 260 17.43 -24.44 -12.79
C ILE A 260 17.90 -22.98 -12.81
N LYS A 261 18.65 -22.63 -13.85
CA LYS A 261 19.17 -21.26 -14.03
C LYS A 261 18.12 -20.37 -14.69
N GLY A 262 18.15 -19.09 -14.33
CA GLY A 262 17.34 -18.07 -14.98
C GLY A 262 17.67 -17.98 -16.48
N SER A 263 16.70 -18.33 -17.31
CA SER A 263 16.72 -18.20 -18.77
C SER A 263 15.59 -17.30 -19.26
N ALA A 264 15.60 -16.92 -20.54
CA ALA A 264 14.50 -16.17 -21.15
C ALA A 264 13.15 -16.91 -20.97
N TRP A 265 13.15 -18.24 -21.09
CA TRP A 265 11.98 -19.07 -20.88
C TRP A 265 11.43 -19.01 -19.46
N THR A 266 12.30 -19.11 -18.44
CA THR A 266 11.86 -19.00 -17.04
C THR A 266 11.25 -17.63 -16.74
N ARG A 267 11.74 -16.55 -17.37
CA ARG A 267 11.17 -15.21 -17.24
C ARG A 267 9.81 -15.11 -17.95
N ALA A 268 9.71 -15.64 -19.16
CA ALA A 268 8.45 -15.68 -19.91
C ALA A 268 7.37 -16.45 -19.12
N PHE A 269 7.74 -17.58 -18.53
CA PHE A 269 6.86 -18.36 -17.67
C PHE A 269 6.44 -17.57 -16.42
N GLY A 270 7.37 -16.86 -15.76
CA GLY A 270 7.05 -15.99 -14.64
C GLY A 270 6.04 -14.88 -15.02
N TYR A 271 6.24 -14.22 -16.15
CA TYR A 271 5.28 -13.22 -16.64
C TYR A 271 3.91 -13.81 -16.98
N LEU A 272 3.90 -14.97 -17.63
CA LEU A 272 2.66 -15.69 -17.92
C LEU A 272 1.93 -16.06 -16.62
N TRP A 273 2.64 -16.59 -15.63
CA TRP A 273 2.10 -16.93 -14.32
C TRP A 273 1.48 -15.72 -13.63
N VAL A 274 2.19 -14.59 -13.56
CA VAL A 274 1.66 -13.35 -12.97
C VAL A 274 0.42 -12.87 -13.73
N GLY A 275 0.46 -12.90 -15.07
CA GLY A 275 -0.69 -12.53 -15.91
C GLY A 275 -1.90 -13.43 -15.65
N VAL A 276 -1.69 -14.74 -15.55
CA VAL A 276 -2.75 -15.71 -15.22
C VAL A 276 -3.28 -15.43 -13.81
N TRP A 277 -2.41 -15.37 -12.80
CA TRP A 277 -2.81 -15.12 -11.41
C TRP A 277 -3.65 -13.86 -11.30
N LEU A 278 -3.18 -12.74 -11.85
CA LEU A 278 -3.92 -11.48 -11.85
C LEU A 278 -5.28 -11.60 -12.53
N SER A 279 -5.42 -12.50 -13.51
CA SER A 279 -6.67 -12.76 -14.25
C SER A 279 -7.61 -13.77 -13.58
N LEU A 280 -7.16 -14.53 -12.58
CA LEU A 280 -8.00 -15.51 -11.88
C LEU A 280 -9.00 -14.84 -10.93
N TYR A 281 -10.07 -15.58 -10.63
CA TYR A 281 -11.18 -15.17 -9.76
C TYR A 281 -10.77 -14.45 -8.45
N PRO A 282 -9.75 -14.92 -7.70
CA PRO A 282 -9.38 -14.32 -6.42
C PRO A 282 -8.85 -12.89 -6.53
N SER A 283 -8.31 -12.49 -7.69
CA SER A 283 -7.70 -11.17 -7.89
C SER A 283 -8.59 -10.24 -8.72
N LEU A 284 -8.89 -10.62 -9.96
CA LEU A 284 -9.58 -9.73 -10.91
C LEU A 284 -11.09 -9.75 -10.67
N PRO A 285 -11.80 -10.88 -10.71
CA PRO A 285 -13.23 -10.93 -10.44
C PRO A 285 -13.65 -10.54 -9.02
N LEU A 286 -12.87 -10.78 -7.96
CA LEU A 286 -13.20 -10.22 -6.63
C LEU A 286 -12.98 -8.70 -6.56
N GLY A 287 -11.87 -8.20 -7.12
CA GLY A 287 -11.62 -6.76 -7.23
C GLY A 287 -12.62 -6.07 -8.17
N ALA A 288 -12.99 -6.71 -9.26
CA ALA A 288 -14.00 -6.26 -10.21
C ALA A 288 -15.39 -6.36 -9.59
N ASN A 289 -15.71 -7.41 -8.83
CA ASN A 289 -16.96 -7.51 -8.09
C ASN A 289 -17.08 -6.36 -7.07
N THR A 290 -15.98 -5.94 -6.46
CA THR A 290 -15.94 -4.69 -5.68
C THR A 290 -16.34 -3.49 -6.55
N VAL A 291 -15.74 -3.30 -7.73
CA VAL A 291 -16.07 -2.21 -8.69
C VAL A 291 -17.50 -2.32 -9.25
N LEU A 292 -18.01 -3.53 -9.43
CA LEU A 292 -19.32 -3.82 -10.01
C LEU A 292 -20.42 -3.73 -8.96
N GLN A 293 -20.16 -4.10 -7.70
CA GLN A 293 -21.06 -3.79 -6.59
C GLN A 293 -21.10 -2.29 -6.32
N ILE A 294 -19.97 -1.60 -6.52
CA ILE A 294 -19.89 -0.13 -6.55
C ILE A 294 -20.74 0.45 -7.70
N GLY A 295 -20.67 -0.14 -8.90
CA GLY A 295 -21.44 0.28 -10.07
C GLY A 295 -22.93 -0.03 -9.95
N GLY A 296 -23.30 -1.22 -9.47
CA GLY A 296 -24.68 -1.65 -9.27
C GLY A 296 -25.39 -0.98 -8.08
N ALA A 297 -24.65 -0.31 -7.20
CA ALA A 297 -25.24 0.58 -6.19
C ALA A 297 -25.85 1.86 -6.81
N TYR A 298 -25.60 2.16 -8.09
CA TYR A 298 -26.22 3.27 -8.80
C TYR A 298 -27.49 2.92 -9.56
N ASP A 299 -27.78 1.63 -9.78
CA ASP A 299 -29.01 1.28 -10.47
C ASP A 299 -30.19 1.37 -9.49
N PRO A 300 -31.27 2.06 -9.87
CA PRO A 300 -32.48 2.10 -9.05
C PRO A 300 -32.94 0.67 -8.73
N PRO A 301 -33.62 0.44 -7.60
CA PRO A 301 -34.07 -0.88 -7.20
C PRO A 301 -34.98 -1.46 -8.29
N GLY A 302 -34.41 -2.28 -9.17
CA GLY A 302 -35.12 -2.81 -10.33
C GLY A 302 -34.28 -3.22 -11.55
N VAL A 303 -33.01 -2.82 -11.70
CA VAL A 303 -32.28 -3.11 -12.94
C VAL A 303 -30.89 -3.69 -12.65
N ILE A 304 -30.79 -5.01 -12.88
CA ILE A 304 -29.60 -5.86 -13.03
C ILE A 304 -28.91 -6.29 -11.71
N GLU A 305 -29.24 -7.50 -11.26
CA GLU A 305 -28.37 -8.21 -10.33
C GLU A 305 -26.95 -8.33 -10.93
N PRO A 306 -25.87 -8.26 -10.13
CA PRO A 306 -24.52 -8.55 -10.60
C PRO A 306 -24.40 -9.93 -11.29
N SER A 307 -25.25 -10.88 -10.90
CA SER A 307 -25.42 -12.19 -11.54
C SER A 307 -25.95 -12.10 -12.98
N ALA A 308 -26.58 -11.00 -13.39
CA ALA A 308 -27.06 -10.75 -14.75
C ALA A 308 -26.04 -9.99 -15.62
N LEU A 309 -25.15 -9.18 -15.03
CA LEU A 309 -23.97 -8.60 -15.72
C LEU A 309 -22.85 -9.64 -15.93
N PHE A 310 -22.77 -10.62 -15.02
CA PHE A 310 -21.85 -11.74 -15.09
C PHE A 310 -22.63 -13.03 -14.82
N PRO A 311 -23.41 -13.53 -15.81
CA PRO A 311 -24.11 -14.80 -15.66
C PRO A 311 -23.13 -15.87 -15.19
N PRO A 312 -23.52 -16.74 -14.22
CA PRO A 312 -22.70 -17.88 -13.85
C PRO A 312 -22.36 -18.63 -15.15
N ARG A 313 -21.08 -18.58 -15.56
CA ARG A 313 -20.66 -19.19 -16.81
C ARG A 313 -20.89 -20.69 -16.72
N LYS A 314 -21.13 -21.30 -17.88
CA LYS A 314 -21.17 -22.76 -17.99
C LYS A 314 -19.89 -23.32 -17.37
N THR A 315 -20.05 -24.32 -16.52
CA THR A 315 -18.97 -25.07 -15.84
C THR A 315 -17.95 -25.72 -16.79
N SER A 316 -18.17 -25.61 -18.11
CA SER A 316 -17.34 -26.15 -19.18
C SER A 316 -16.21 -25.22 -19.68
N ASP A 317 -16.16 -23.95 -19.27
CA ASP A 317 -15.07 -23.06 -19.69
C ASP A 317 -13.76 -23.44 -18.98
N THR A 318 -12.68 -23.64 -19.74
CA THR A 318 -11.37 -23.96 -19.17
C THR A 318 -10.77 -22.74 -18.47
N LEU A 319 -10.03 -22.97 -17.37
CA LEU A 319 -9.33 -21.93 -16.62
C LEU A 319 -8.46 -21.02 -17.51
N LEU A 320 -7.84 -21.61 -18.54
CA LEU A 320 -7.01 -20.90 -19.52
C LEU A 320 -7.84 -19.93 -20.38
N LYS A 321 -9.02 -20.37 -20.86
CA LYS A 321 -9.93 -19.51 -21.63
C LYS A 321 -10.42 -18.34 -20.78
N VAL A 322 -10.75 -18.60 -19.51
CA VAL A 322 -11.11 -17.56 -18.54
C VAL A 322 -9.95 -16.58 -18.33
N ALA A 323 -8.74 -17.07 -18.07
CA ALA A 323 -7.57 -16.22 -17.85
C ALA A 323 -7.21 -15.38 -19.09
N VAL A 324 -7.34 -15.94 -20.30
CA VAL A 324 -7.11 -15.23 -21.56
C VAL A 324 -8.20 -14.17 -21.79
N ASP A 325 -9.47 -14.50 -21.58
CA ASP A 325 -10.59 -13.57 -21.76
C ASP A 325 -10.48 -12.37 -20.80
N TYR A 326 -10.24 -12.62 -19.51
CA TYR A 326 -10.13 -11.56 -18.50
C TYR A 326 -8.80 -10.80 -18.60
N GLY A 327 -7.70 -11.49 -18.89
CA GLY A 327 -6.39 -10.87 -19.08
C GLY A 327 -6.34 -9.98 -20.31
N ALA A 328 -6.94 -10.41 -21.43
CA ALA A 328 -7.03 -9.62 -22.66
C ALA A 328 -7.95 -8.41 -22.47
N SER A 329 -9.14 -8.59 -21.86
CA SER A 329 -10.03 -7.47 -21.56
C SER A 329 -9.37 -6.45 -20.64
N TRP A 330 -8.65 -6.89 -19.61
CA TRP A 330 -7.94 -6.00 -18.70
C TRP A 330 -6.76 -5.28 -19.34
N TYR A 331 -5.95 -5.97 -20.15
CA TYR A 331 -4.87 -5.34 -20.92
C TYR A 331 -5.42 -4.25 -21.84
N CYS A 332 -6.51 -4.53 -22.54
CA CYS A 332 -7.19 -3.59 -23.41
C CYS A 332 -7.77 -2.39 -22.63
N VAL A 333 -8.40 -2.61 -21.47
CA VAL A 333 -8.92 -1.53 -20.60
C VAL A 333 -7.78 -0.69 -20.01
N GLN A 334 -6.72 -1.30 -19.48
CA GLN A 334 -5.54 -0.60 -18.94
C GLN A 334 -4.88 0.27 -20.00
N ARG A 335 -4.72 -0.26 -21.23
CA ARG A 335 -4.26 0.53 -22.37
C ARG A 335 -5.22 1.67 -22.69
N GLY A 336 -6.52 1.43 -22.72
CA GLY A 336 -7.52 2.49 -22.94
C GLY A 336 -7.44 3.63 -21.92
N LEU A 337 -7.22 3.30 -20.65
CA LEU A 337 -7.10 4.27 -19.56
C LEU A 337 -5.85 5.16 -19.67
N THR A 338 -4.81 4.76 -20.43
CA THR A 338 -3.65 5.63 -20.66
C THR A 338 -3.97 6.82 -21.55
N LEU A 339 -5.11 6.83 -22.25
CA LEU A 339 -5.54 7.95 -23.10
C LEU A 339 -5.58 9.28 -22.32
N ILE A 340 -5.98 9.23 -21.04
CA ILE A 340 -6.11 10.40 -20.17
C ILE A 340 -4.75 11.07 -19.90
N ASN A 341 -3.66 10.30 -19.96
CA ASN A 341 -2.31 10.76 -19.65
C ASN A 341 -1.36 10.73 -20.85
N ALA A 342 -1.87 10.47 -22.06
CA ALA A 342 -1.06 10.31 -23.24
C ALA A 342 -0.35 11.62 -23.61
N ARG A 343 0.98 11.56 -23.77
CA ARG A 343 1.84 12.73 -24.03
C ARG A 343 2.32 12.82 -25.47
N ASN A 344 2.12 11.77 -26.26
CA ASN A 344 2.53 11.66 -27.65
C ASN A 344 1.56 10.76 -28.43
N VAL A 345 1.71 10.78 -29.76
CA VAL A 345 0.80 10.08 -30.69
C VAL A 345 0.86 8.56 -30.51
N ASP A 346 2.03 8.00 -30.18
CA ASP A 346 2.19 6.56 -29.97
C ASP A 346 1.39 6.08 -28.73
N GLU A 347 1.38 6.87 -27.66
CA GLU A 347 0.58 6.61 -26.46
C GLU A 347 -0.93 6.73 -26.72
N VAL A 348 -1.35 7.69 -27.56
CA VAL A 348 -2.75 7.82 -28.00
C VAL A 348 -3.16 6.60 -28.84
N LEU A 349 -2.34 6.19 -29.80
CA LEU A 349 -2.59 5.02 -30.65
C LEU A 349 -2.66 3.73 -29.83
N ALA A 350 -1.74 3.55 -28.86
CA ALA A 350 -1.76 2.43 -27.94
C ALA A 350 -3.05 2.41 -27.09
N ALA A 351 -3.52 3.58 -26.66
CA ALA A 351 -4.74 3.69 -25.88
C ALA A 351 -6.01 3.42 -26.69
N VAL A 352 -6.10 3.99 -27.90
CA VAL A 352 -7.19 3.72 -28.85
C VAL A 352 -7.24 2.24 -29.21
N THR A 353 -6.09 1.60 -29.44
CA THR A 353 -6.00 0.15 -29.67
C THR A 353 -6.51 -0.65 -28.47
N GLY A 354 -6.23 -0.19 -27.25
CA GLY A 354 -6.80 -0.74 -26.03
C GLY A 354 -8.33 -0.64 -25.99
N ILE A 355 -8.89 0.53 -26.28
CA ILE A 355 -10.35 0.77 -26.31
C ILE A 355 -11.02 -0.13 -27.37
N VAL A 356 -10.48 -0.17 -28.58
CA VAL A 356 -11.01 -0.99 -29.68
C VAL A 356 -10.90 -2.48 -29.35
N GLY A 357 -9.78 -2.92 -28.77
CA GLY A 357 -9.63 -4.30 -28.32
C GLY A 357 -10.62 -4.69 -27.21
N ALA A 358 -10.89 -3.78 -26.26
CA ALA A 358 -11.87 -4.00 -25.22
C ALA A 358 -13.29 -4.11 -25.80
N ALA A 359 -13.64 -3.22 -26.74
CA ALA A 359 -14.92 -3.27 -27.45
C ALA A 359 -15.07 -4.54 -28.30
N ALA A 360 -14.05 -4.94 -29.05
CA ALA A 360 -14.07 -6.17 -29.84
C ALA A 360 -14.23 -7.43 -28.96
N LEU A 361 -13.54 -7.48 -27.82
CA LEU A 361 -13.70 -8.57 -26.85
C LEU A 361 -15.08 -8.58 -26.18
N TYR A 362 -15.70 -7.41 -26.00
CA TYR A 362 -17.06 -7.29 -25.50
C TYR A 362 -18.07 -7.84 -26.51
N PHE A 363 -17.97 -7.42 -27.78
CA PHE A 363 -18.89 -7.87 -28.84
C PHE A 363 -18.66 -9.31 -29.31
N ALA A 364 -17.48 -9.88 -29.09
CA ALA A 364 -17.19 -11.28 -29.42
C ALA A 364 -17.69 -12.27 -28.35
N ARG A 365 -18.28 -11.79 -27.24
CA ARG A 365 -18.85 -12.62 -26.17
C ARG A 365 -20.33 -12.97 -26.39
N ASP A 366 -21.00 -12.26 -27.30
CA ASP A 366 -22.35 -12.57 -27.81
C ASP A 366 -22.23 -13.38 -29.11
#